data_AF-A0AA43RJM4-F1
#
_entry.id   AF-A0AA43RJM4-F1
#
_cell.length_a   1.000
_cell.length_b   1.000
_cell.length_c   1.000
_cell.angle_alpha   90.00
_cell.angle_beta   90.00
_cell.angle_gamma   90.00
#
_symmetry.space_group_name_H-M   'P 1'
#
loop_
_entity.id
_entity.type
_entity.pdbx_description
1 polymer ?
#
loop_
_entity_poly.entity_id
_entity_poly.type
_entity_poly.pdbx_seq_one_letter_code
_entity_poly.pdbx_strand_id
1 'polypeptide(L)'
;ILMMGLNASAYTEVPGFDGETWLDHAIEDDIFNPNFGDGSEGNPWKILSAEGLAYLALKVKEGNTYDGVYFEIAKDINLGTNGIVRIWVPIGPDTEHAFKGTIKNGSDNQGNPYVISGMTIRANGIGTTKNFGLFGVLIS
;
A
#
# COMPACT_ATOMS: atom_id res chain seq x y z
N ILE A 1 -33.38 23.09 5.93
CA ILE A 1 -32.01 23.53 5.55
C ILE A 1 -31.06 22.54 6.20
N LEU A 2 -30.64 21.52 5.44
CA LEU A 2 -29.66 20.55 5.90
C LEU A 2 -28.29 21.13 5.58
N MET A 3 -27.61 21.65 6.60
CA MET A 3 -26.19 21.98 6.49
C MET A 3 -25.40 20.68 6.70
N MET A 4 -24.75 20.20 5.65
CA MET A 4 -23.58 19.34 5.78
C MET A 4 -22.43 20.08 5.10
N GLY A 5 -21.61 20.74 5.91
CA GLY A 5 -20.34 21.27 5.46
C GLY A 5 -19.35 20.12 5.35
N LEU A 6 -18.77 19.93 4.17
CA LEU A 6 -17.39 19.48 4.06
C LEU A 6 -16.73 20.24 2.91
N ASN A 7 -15.58 20.81 3.24
CA ASN A 7 -14.79 21.74 2.46
C ASN A 7 -13.66 20.96 1.78
N ALA A 8 -13.55 20.98 0.46
CA ALA A 8 -12.29 20.66 -0.22
C ALA A 8 -12.23 21.37 -1.57
N SER A 9 -11.12 22.07 -1.76
CA SER A 9 -10.79 23.07 -2.79
C SER A 9 -10.99 22.60 -4.24
N ALA A 10 -11.37 23.54 -5.10
CA ALA A 10 -11.30 23.39 -6.55
C ALA A 10 -9.91 22.93 -6.99
N TYR A 11 -9.87 21.88 -7.80
CA TYR A 11 -8.68 21.34 -8.46
C TYR A 11 -8.36 22.22 -9.66
N THR A 12 -7.17 22.83 -9.68
CA THR A 12 -6.61 23.47 -10.89
C THR A 12 -5.46 22.61 -11.38
N GLU A 13 -5.61 22.01 -12.56
CA GLU A 13 -4.59 21.16 -13.19
C GLU A 13 -3.26 21.89 -13.41
N VAL A 14 -2.15 21.22 -13.05
CA VAL A 14 -0.79 21.62 -13.40
C VAL A 14 -0.37 20.87 -14.68
N PRO A 15 0.14 21.56 -15.72
CA PRO A 15 0.70 20.88 -16.89
C PRO A 15 1.92 20.04 -16.52
N GLY A 16 1.84 18.70 -16.66
CA GLY A 16 2.96 17.78 -16.37
C GLY A 16 2.64 16.47 -15.64
N PHE A 17 1.35 16.17 -15.42
CA PHE A 17 0.82 14.93 -14.84
C PHE A 17 1.43 14.52 -13.50
N ASP A 18 0.87 15.05 -12.43
CA ASP A 18 1.02 14.52 -11.08
C ASP A 18 -0.14 13.55 -10.82
N GLY A 19 -0.04 12.33 -11.38
CA GLY A 19 -1.05 11.30 -11.17
C GLY A 19 -1.29 11.02 -9.68
N GLU A 20 -2.55 10.75 -9.32
CA GLU A 20 -2.96 10.35 -7.97
C GLU A 20 -2.07 9.21 -7.45
N THR A 21 -1.77 9.17 -6.15
CA THR A 21 -1.01 8.07 -5.57
C THR A 21 -1.95 7.09 -4.86
N TRP A 22 -1.51 5.85 -4.69
CA TRP A 22 -2.25 4.90 -3.87
C TRP A 22 -2.33 5.32 -2.39
N LEU A 23 -1.40 6.14 -1.90
CA LEU A 23 -1.41 6.63 -0.52
C LEU A 23 -2.65 7.48 -0.21
N ASP A 24 -3.19 8.18 -1.20
CA ASP A 24 -4.39 9.02 -1.07
C ASP A 24 -5.67 8.19 -0.88
N HIS A 25 -5.58 6.87 -1.06
CA HIS A 25 -6.67 5.90 -0.92
C HIS A 25 -6.41 4.87 0.20
N ALA A 26 -5.45 5.12 1.08
CA ALA A 26 -5.14 4.25 2.21
C ALA A 26 -6.33 4.16 3.19
N ILE A 27 -6.76 2.94 3.53
CA ILE A 27 -7.85 2.68 4.49
C ILE A 27 -7.36 1.72 5.58
N GLU A 28 -7.45 2.13 6.84
CA GLU A 28 -6.98 1.36 8.01
C GLU A 28 -7.77 0.08 8.25
N ASP A 29 -9.10 0.18 8.18
CA ASP A 29 -10.03 -0.93 8.47
C ASP A 29 -9.89 -2.10 7.50
N ASP A 30 -9.23 -1.88 6.35
CA ASP A 30 -8.94 -2.87 5.32
C ASP A 30 -7.70 -3.73 5.63
N ILE A 31 -6.97 -3.44 6.71
CA ILE A 31 -5.80 -4.20 7.17
C ILE A 31 -5.82 -4.49 8.67
N PHE A 32 -6.17 -3.52 9.52
CA PHE A 32 -6.13 -3.65 10.99
C PHE A 32 -7.50 -3.97 11.58
N ASN A 33 -8.11 -5.04 11.07
CA ASN A 33 -9.36 -5.55 11.61
C ASN A 33 -9.10 -6.74 12.55
N PRO A 34 -9.37 -6.62 13.86
CA PRO A 34 -9.06 -7.65 14.84
C PRO A 34 -9.83 -8.96 14.63
N ASN A 35 -10.85 -8.97 13.76
CA ASN A 35 -11.53 -10.20 13.37
C ASN A 35 -10.74 -11.01 12.31
N PHE A 36 -9.72 -10.42 11.70
CA PHE A 36 -8.93 -11.05 10.63
C PHE A 36 -7.49 -11.39 11.02
N GLY A 37 -6.94 -10.78 12.07
CA GLY A 37 -5.59 -11.06 12.56
C GLY A 37 -5.26 -10.28 13.83
N ASP A 38 -4.07 -10.51 14.38
CA ASP A 38 -3.49 -9.71 15.46
C ASP A 38 -2.03 -9.27 15.18
N GLY A 39 -1.48 -9.68 14.04
CA GLY A 39 -0.14 -9.33 13.61
C GLY A 39 0.97 -10.23 14.15
N SER A 40 0.62 -11.26 14.92
CA SER A 40 1.57 -12.31 15.30
C SER A 40 1.86 -13.25 14.13
N GLU A 41 2.95 -14.02 14.24
CA GLU A 41 3.31 -15.03 13.24
C GLU A 41 2.20 -16.07 12.99
N GLY A 42 1.53 -16.50 14.08
CA GLY A 42 0.44 -17.47 14.02
C GLY A 42 -0.88 -16.89 13.51
N ASN A 43 -1.06 -15.57 13.60
CA ASN A 43 -2.29 -14.88 13.23
C ASN A 43 -2.00 -13.50 12.58
N PRO A 44 -1.37 -13.49 11.38
CA PRO A 44 -0.92 -12.26 10.74
C PRO A 44 -2.09 -11.36 10.35
N TRP A 45 -1.84 -10.05 10.26
CA TRP A 45 -2.81 -9.12 9.68
C TRP A 45 -3.08 -9.46 8.21
N LYS A 46 -4.35 -9.54 7.82
CA LYS A 46 -4.76 -9.93 6.46
C LYS A 46 -4.94 -8.68 5.61
N ILE A 47 -4.24 -8.64 4.48
CA ILE A 47 -4.37 -7.59 3.48
C ILE A 47 -5.30 -8.12 2.38
N LEU A 48 -6.47 -7.50 2.26
CA LEU A 48 -7.56 -7.98 1.41
C LEU A 48 -7.86 -7.05 0.21
N SER A 49 -7.29 -5.84 0.20
CA SER A 49 -7.58 -4.80 -0.78
C SER A 49 -6.33 -3.99 -1.16
N ALA A 50 -6.46 -3.21 -2.23
CA ALA A 50 -5.42 -2.27 -2.66
C ALA A 50 -5.24 -1.13 -1.65
N GLU A 51 -6.36 -0.68 -1.07
CA GLU A 51 -6.44 0.37 -0.06
C GLU A 51 -5.76 -0.05 1.26
N GLY A 52 -5.95 -1.30 1.71
CA GLY A 52 -5.25 -1.85 2.87
C GLY A 52 -3.74 -2.00 2.61
N LEU A 53 -3.35 -2.44 1.41
CA LEU A 53 -1.94 -2.51 1.01
C LEU A 53 -1.29 -1.11 0.94
N ALA A 54 -2.03 -0.12 0.45
CA ALA A 54 -1.61 1.27 0.43
C ALA A 54 -1.52 1.86 1.84
N TYR A 55 -2.40 1.47 2.77
CA TYR A 55 -2.30 1.84 4.17
C TYR A 55 -1.00 1.34 4.81
N LEU A 56 -0.61 0.09 4.55
CA LEU A 56 0.70 -0.41 5.00
C LEU A 56 1.84 0.47 4.48
N ALA A 57 1.84 0.80 3.18
CA ALA A 57 2.84 1.67 2.57
C ALA A 57 2.87 3.07 3.22
N LEU A 58 1.70 3.65 3.49
CA LEU A 58 1.56 4.95 4.16
C LEU A 58 2.18 4.91 5.55
N LYS A 59 1.83 3.94 6.39
CA LYS A 59 2.34 3.89 7.78
C LYS A 59 3.84 3.64 7.84
N VAL A 60 4.39 2.85 6.92
CA VAL A 60 5.85 2.67 6.81
C VAL A 60 6.52 3.98 6.41
N LYS A 61 5.98 4.69 5.42
CA LYS A 61 6.45 6.04 5.04
C LYS A 61 6.32 7.06 6.17
N GLU A 62 5.37 6.90 7.10
CA GLU A 62 5.22 7.71 8.32
C GLU A 62 6.16 7.28 9.47
N GLY A 63 6.97 6.24 9.27
CA GLY A 63 8.00 5.79 10.23
C GLY A 63 7.63 4.56 11.06
N ASN A 64 6.47 3.92 10.84
CA ASN A 64 6.16 2.64 11.47
C ASN A 64 6.89 1.49 10.74
N THR A 65 7.93 0.94 11.37
CA THR A 65 8.76 -0.10 10.75
C THR A 65 8.11 -1.48 10.71
N TYR A 66 7.14 -1.73 11.61
CA TYR A 66 6.50 -3.04 11.81
C TYR A 66 7.45 -4.19 12.17
N ASP A 67 8.55 -3.89 12.85
CA ASP A 67 9.49 -4.90 13.36
C ASP A 67 8.76 -5.95 14.22
N GLY A 68 8.97 -7.24 13.91
CA GLY A 68 8.29 -8.37 14.56
C GLY A 68 6.80 -8.53 14.25
N VAL A 69 6.23 -7.75 13.31
CA VAL A 69 4.82 -7.83 12.92
C VAL A 69 4.67 -8.58 11.59
N TYR A 70 3.63 -9.41 11.49
CA TYR A 70 3.37 -10.30 10.37
C TYR A 70 2.12 -9.91 9.60
N PHE A 71 2.22 -9.96 8.27
CA PHE A 71 1.18 -9.66 7.31
C PHE A 71 1.02 -10.80 6.31
N GLU A 72 -0.18 -10.96 5.77
CA GLU A 72 -0.48 -11.94 4.74
C GLU A 72 -1.38 -11.33 3.65
N ILE A 73 -0.95 -11.43 2.39
CA ILE A 73 -1.82 -11.16 1.24
C ILE A 73 -2.86 -12.28 1.19
N ALA A 74 -4.12 -11.95 1.45
CA ALA A 74 -5.19 -12.93 1.65
C ALA A 74 -6.26 -12.88 0.55
N LYS A 75 -6.01 -12.11 -0.51
CA LYS A 75 -6.82 -12.04 -1.73
C LYS A 75 -5.96 -11.53 -2.87
N ASP A 76 -6.37 -11.78 -4.11
CA ASP A 76 -5.84 -11.06 -5.26
C ASP A 76 -6.09 -9.55 -5.09
N ILE A 77 -5.05 -8.76 -5.30
CA ILE A 77 -5.08 -7.30 -5.21
C ILE A 77 -4.75 -6.73 -6.58
N ASN A 78 -5.64 -5.90 -7.10
CA ASN A 78 -5.43 -5.17 -8.33
C ASN A 78 -5.14 -3.70 -8.01
N LEU A 79 -3.89 -3.28 -8.22
CA LEU A 79 -3.43 -1.90 -8.11
C LEU A 79 -3.66 -1.09 -9.39
N GLY A 80 -4.27 -1.71 -10.39
CA GLY A 80 -4.76 -1.03 -11.59
C GLY A 80 -6.08 -0.32 -11.31
N THR A 81 -6.32 0.76 -12.04
CA THR A 81 -7.51 1.59 -11.88
C THR A 81 -8.20 1.79 -13.22
N ASN A 82 -9.53 1.67 -13.24
CA ASN A 82 -10.35 1.68 -14.46
C ASN A 82 -10.39 3.09 -15.08
N GLY A 83 -9.31 3.48 -15.77
CA GLY A 83 -9.21 4.75 -16.50
C GLY A 83 -8.62 5.93 -15.71
N ILE A 84 -8.37 5.75 -14.41
CA ILE A 84 -7.51 6.64 -13.62
C ILE A 84 -6.13 5.98 -13.58
N VAL A 85 -5.03 6.71 -13.52
CA VAL A 85 -3.70 6.13 -13.26
C VAL A 85 -3.34 6.48 -11.83
N ARG A 86 -3.12 5.45 -11.00
CA ARG A 86 -2.61 5.61 -9.65
C ARG A 86 -1.17 5.14 -9.54
N ILE A 87 -0.30 6.02 -9.05
CA ILE A 87 1.11 5.72 -8.85
C ILE A 87 1.30 4.99 -7.53
N TRP A 88 1.95 3.84 -7.61
CA TRP A 88 2.39 3.10 -6.45
C TRP A 88 3.60 3.78 -5.78
N VAL A 89 3.54 3.89 -4.45
CA VAL A 89 4.66 4.28 -3.61
C VAL A 89 5.14 3.03 -2.88
N PRO A 90 6.42 2.64 -3.02
CA PRO A 90 6.93 1.42 -2.41
C PRO A 90 6.72 1.37 -0.90
N ILE A 91 6.40 0.19 -0.37
CA ILE A 91 6.48 -0.07 1.07
C ILE A 91 7.96 0.01 1.45
N GLY A 92 8.25 0.95 2.34
CA GLY A 92 9.62 1.29 2.71
C GLY A 92 10.34 2.10 1.65
N PRO A 93 9.98 3.37 1.41
CA PRO A 93 10.49 4.14 0.27
C PRO A 93 12.00 4.39 0.32
N ASP A 94 12.58 4.47 1.51
CA ASP A 94 13.98 4.78 1.76
C ASP A 94 14.50 4.09 3.04
N THR A 95 15.77 4.31 3.37
CA THR A 95 16.45 3.67 4.51
C THR A 95 15.96 4.15 5.87
N GLU A 96 15.47 5.39 5.99
CA GLU A 96 14.93 5.92 7.25
C GLU A 96 13.54 5.33 7.53
N HIS A 97 12.81 5.03 6.46
CA HIS A 97 11.46 4.48 6.49
C HIS A 97 11.44 3.01 6.06
N ALA A 98 12.46 2.20 6.38
CA ALA A 98 12.51 0.81 5.93
C ALA A 98 11.39 -0.05 6.55
N PHE A 99 10.87 -1.00 5.78
CA PHE A 99 9.96 -2.03 6.30
C PHE A 99 10.75 -3.17 6.93
N LYS A 100 10.38 -3.52 8.17
CA LYS A 100 10.97 -4.59 8.98
C LYS A 100 9.98 -5.69 9.37
N GLY A 101 8.72 -5.56 8.93
CA GLY A 101 7.73 -6.60 9.11
C GLY A 101 7.98 -7.79 8.18
N THR A 102 7.25 -8.87 8.44
CA THR A 102 7.22 -10.04 7.57
C THR A 102 5.92 -10.03 6.79
N ILE A 103 5.99 -10.21 5.48
CA ILE A 103 4.81 -10.36 4.63
C ILE A 103 4.92 -11.65 3.82
N LYS A 104 3.84 -12.42 3.79
CA LYS A 104 3.74 -13.65 2.98
C LYS A 104 2.54 -13.59 2.04
N ASN A 105 2.62 -14.36 0.96
CA ASN A 105 1.45 -14.58 0.11
C ASN A 105 0.67 -15.77 0.65
N GLY A 106 -0.63 -15.57 0.90
CA GLY A 106 -1.57 -16.65 1.09
C GLY A 106 -1.91 -17.34 -0.22
N SER A 107 -2.75 -18.36 -0.13
CA SER A 107 -3.30 -19.07 -1.28
C SER A 107 -4.82 -19.18 -1.17
N ASP A 108 -5.48 -19.32 -2.31
CA ASP A 108 -6.90 -19.64 -2.38
C ASP A 108 -7.20 -21.07 -1.85
N ASN A 109 -8.48 -21.43 -1.84
CA ASN A 109 -8.95 -22.75 -1.39
C ASN A 109 -8.48 -23.91 -2.29
N GLN A 110 -7.85 -23.62 -3.43
CA GLN A 110 -7.28 -24.58 -4.37
C GLN A 110 -5.74 -24.66 -4.23
N GLY A 111 -5.15 -23.85 -3.37
CA GLY A 111 -3.70 -23.77 -3.15
C GLY A 111 -2.97 -22.84 -4.11
N ASN A 112 -3.67 -22.09 -4.98
CA ASN A 112 -3.03 -21.13 -5.87
C ASN A 112 -2.66 -19.86 -5.08
N PRO A 113 -1.42 -19.35 -5.20
CA PRO A 113 -1.01 -18.16 -4.48
C PRO A 113 -1.77 -16.93 -4.99
N TYR A 114 -2.15 -16.05 -4.07
CA TYR A 114 -2.74 -14.75 -4.43
C TYR A 114 -1.71 -13.85 -5.12
N VAL A 115 -2.20 -12.99 -6.02
CA VAL A 115 -1.36 -12.12 -6.84
C VAL A 115 -1.66 -10.64 -6.62
N ILE A 116 -0.61 -9.82 -6.69
CA ILE A 116 -0.72 -8.36 -6.81
C ILE A 116 -0.47 -8.00 -8.28
N SER A 117 -1.40 -7.27 -8.89
CA SER A 117 -1.38 -6.95 -10.33
C SER A 117 -1.69 -5.47 -10.60
N GLY A 118 -1.53 -5.01 -11.85
CA GLY A 118 -1.96 -3.67 -12.28
C GLY A 118 -1.13 -2.49 -11.74
N MET A 119 -0.01 -2.76 -11.05
CA MET A 119 0.82 -1.75 -10.44
C MET A 119 1.44 -0.80 -11.47
N THR A 120 1.26 0.51 -11.27
CA THR A 120 1.93 1.56 -12.04
C THR A 120 2.98 2.24 -11.18
N ILE A 121 4.23 2.32 -11.67
CA ILE A 121 5.33 3.00 -10.97
C ILE A 121 5.78 4.19 -11.82
N ARG A 122 5.95 5.36 -11.20
CA ARG A 122 6.54 6.53 -11.85
C ARG A 122 8.06 6.49 -11.72
N ALA A 123 8.75 6.15 -12.80
CA ALA A 123 10.20 6.29 -12.89
C ALA A 123 10.58 7.75 -13.20
N ASN A 124 10.71 8.59 -12.17
CA ASN A 124 11.31 9.92 -12.39
C ASN A 124 12.81 9.75 -12.78
N GLY A 125 13.33 10.56 -13.70
CA GLY A 125 14.64 10.34 -14.33
C GLY A 125 15.88 10.51 -13.44
N ILE A 126 16.94 9.79 -13.84
CA ILE A 126 18.41 9.97 -13.65
C ILE A 126 18.91 10.36 -12.24
N GLY A 127 19.34 9.36 -11.46
CA GLY A 127 20.04 9.53 -10.17
C GLY A 127 20.00 8.24 -9.33
N THR A 128 21.12 7.81 -8.78
CA THR A 128 21.61 6.42 -8.60
C THR A 128 20.97 5.50 -7.56
N THR A 129 19.81 5.79 -6.97
CA THR A 129 19.13 4.86 -6.06
C THR A 129 17.62 5.07 -6.15
N LYS A 130 16.95 4.29 -6.98
CA LYS A 130 15.49 4.32 -7.01
C LYS A 130 14.98 2.94 -6.68
N ASN A 131 14.41 2.84 -5.48
CA ASN A 131 13.75 1.62 -5.07
C ASN A 131 12.41 1.57 -5.82
N PHE A 132 12.36 0.74 -6.85
CA PHE A 132 11.20 0.55 -7.69
C PHE A 132 10.71 -0.87 -7.53
N GLY A 133 9.52 -1.01 -6.96
CA GLY A 133 8.90 -2.31 -6.71
C GLY A 133 7.75 -2.17 -5.73
N LEU A 134 7.17 -3.31 -5.38
CA LEU A 134 6.21 -3.38 -4.29
C LEU A 134 6.84 -2.86 -2.98
N PHE A 135 8.08 -3.28 -2.74
CA PHE A 135 8.93 -2.82 -1.65
C PHE A 135 10.06 -1.94 -2.16
N GLY A 136 10.47 -0.99 -1.32
CA GLY A 136 11.62 -0.14 -1.59
C GLY A 136 12.88 -0.66 -0.89
N VAL A 137 12.91 -0.51 0.43
CA VAL A 137 13.97 -0.98 1.33
C VAL A 137 13.36 -1.95 2.35
N LEU A 138 13.99 -3.12 2.44
CA LEU A 138 13.72 -4.14 3.44
C LEU A 138 14.94 -4.24 4.37
N ILE A 139 14.70 -4.31 5.67
CA ILE A 139 15.76 -4.58 6.65
C ILE A 139 15.28 -5.73 7.54
N SER A 140 16.03 -6.83 7.53
CA SER A 140 15.86 -7.99 8.40
C SER A 140 16.72 -7.91 9.65
#